data_AF-A0A512JD11-F1
#
_entry.id   AF-A0A512JD11-F1
#
_cell.length_a   1.000
_cell.length_b   1.000
_cell.length_c   1.000
_cell.angle_alpha   90.00
_cell.angle_beta   90.00
_cell.angle_gamma   90.00
#
_symmetry.space_group_name_H-M   'P 1'
#
loop_
_entity.id
_entity.type
_entity.pdbx_description
1 polymer ?
#
loop_
_entity_poly.entity_id
_entity_poly.type
_entity_poly.pdbx_seq_one_letter_code
_entity_poly.pdbx_strand_id
1 'polypeptide(L)' 'MFRHLRSDRRSFSRATVLPVVGLTIGIAIWFFGFMTVASEWFLMWQSQQWNAVQAAFRFVICLAVVLIFLTQIEADE' A
#
# COMPACT_ATOMS: atom_id res chain seq x y z
N MET A 1 -3.95 1.66 16.60
CA MET A 1 -3.83 3.04 16.08
C MET A 1 -4.87 4.00 16.69
N PHE A 2 -6.17 3.89 16.37
CA PHE A 2 -7.19 4.88 16.83
C PHE A 2 -7.28 5.12 18.35
N ARG A 3 -6.98 4.12 19.19
CA ARG A 3 -6.98 4.27 20.66
C ARG A 3 -5.73 4.96 21.24
N HIS A 4 -4.71 5.15 20.41
CA HIS A 4 -3.39 5.68 20.78
C HIS A 4 -3.09 7.05 20.17
N LEU A 5 -4.07 7.69 19.53
CA LEU A 5 -3.95 9.02 18.90
C LEU A 5 -3.55 10.15 19.86
N ARG A 6 -3.61 9.93 21.18
CA ARG A 6 -3.20 10.89 22.22
C ARG A 6 -2.21 10.29 23.24
N SER A 7 -1.60 9.16 22.89
CA SER A 7 -0.68 8.46 23.80
C SER A 7 0.77 8.82 23.53
N ASP A 8 1.61 8.58 24.52
CA ASP A 8 3.05 8.85 24.48
C ASP A 8 3.74 8.31 23.21
N ARG A 9 4.76 9.01 22.69
CA ARG A 9 5.45 8.73 21.40
C ARG A 9 5.74 7.24 21.16
N ARG A 10 6.21 6.53 22.18
CA ARG A 10 6.52 5.08 22.08
C ARG A 10 5.30 4.20 21.85
N SER A 11 4.14 4.55 22.43
CA SER A 11 2.89 3.79 22.22
C SER A 11 2.28 4.06 20.85
N PHE A 12 2.41 5.30 20.34
CA PHE A 12 1.93 5.65 19.00
C PHE A 12 2.78 5.00 17.90
N SER A 13 4.11 5.14 17.96
CA SER A 13 5.04 4.50 17.01
C SER A 13 4.89 2.97 16.98
N ARG A 14 4.66 2.34 18.14
CA ARG A 14 4.39 0.89 18.16
C ARG A 14 3.04 0.52 17.53
N ALA A 15 2.07 1.44 17.52
CA ALA A 15 0.76 1.23 16.94
C ALA A 15 0.70 1.48 15.42
N THR A 16 1.71 2.15 14.82
CA THR A 16 1.81 2.42 13.37
C THR A 16 2.53 1.31 12.60
N VAL A 17 3.33 0.45 13.28
CA VAL A 17 4.03 -0.68 12.65
C VAL A 17 3.11 -1.61 11.86
N LEU A 18 1.98 -2.03 12.45
CA LEU A 18 1.02 -2.93 11.81
C LEU A 18 0.42 -2.35 10.51
N PRO A 19 -0.13 -1.12 10.53
CA PRO A 19 -0.55 -0.43 9.31
C PRO A 19 0.56 -0.30 8.25
N VAL A 20 1.78 0.10 8.64
CA VAL A 20 2.91 0.25 7.70
C VAL A 20 3.26 -1.08 7.02
N VAL A 21 3.33 -2.17 7.78
CA VAL A 21 3.58 -3.51 7.23
C VAL A 21 2.45 -3.93 6.29
N GLY A 22 1.19 -3.72 6.68
CA GLY A 22 0.03 -4.06 5.85
C GLY A 22 0.01 -3.29 4.52
N LEU A 23 0.28 -1.98 4.55
CA LEU A 23 0.35 -1.14 3.36
C LEU A 23 1.51 -1.57 2.44
N THR A 24 2.67 -1.89 3.01
CA THR A 24 3.84 -2.36 2.24
C THR A 24 3.56 -3.69 1.56
N ILE A 25 2.93 -4.64 2.27
CA ILE A 25 2.51 -5.93 1.69
C ILE A 25 1.47 -5.70 0.59
N GLY A 26 0.50 -4.81 0.80
CA GLY A 26 -0.50 -4.47 -0.20
C GLY A 26 0.14 -3.93 -1.48
N ILE A 27 1.12 -3.02 -1.35
CA ILE A 27 1.89 -2.50 -2.49
C ILE A 27 2.62 -3.65 -3.20
N ALA A 28 3.31 -4.52 -2.47
CA ALA A 28 4.04 -5.65 -3.06
C ALA A 28 3.11 -6.59 -3.85
N ILE A 29 1.94 -6.92 -3.31
CA ILE A 29 0.95 -7.79 -3.97
C ILE A 29 0.43 -7.15 -5.26
N TRP A 30 0.01 -5.89 -5.20
CA TRP A 30 -0.59 -5.23 -6.38
C TRP A 30 0.45 -4.84 -7.43
N PHE A 31 1.63 -4.41 -7.00
CA PHE A 31 2.71 -4.07 -7.93
C PHE A 31 3.36 -5.33 -8.51
N PHE A 32 4.00 -6.15 -7.67
CA PHE A 32 4.77 -7.29 -8.16
C PHE A 32 3.85 -8.44 -8.61
N GLY A 33 2.82 -8.76 -7.81
CA GLY A 33 1.90 -9.85 -8.13
C GLY A 33 1.06 -9.57 -9.37
N PHE A 34 0.39 -8.40 -9.42
CA PHE A 34 -0.53 -8.09 -10.52
C PHE A 34 0.12 -7.37 -11.70
N MET A 35 0.84 -6.26 -11.47
CA MET A 35 1.38 -5.48 -12.59
C MET A 35 2.58 -6.15 -13.27
N THR A 36 3.39 -6.92 -12.53
CA THR A 36 4.53 -7.64 -13.11
C THR A 36 4.17 -9.09 -13.44
N VAL A 37 3.97 -9.94 -12.42
CA VAL A 37 3.88 -11.39 -12.63
C VAL A 37 2.61 -11.77 -13.39
N ALA A 38 1.44 -11.32 -12.95
CA ALA A 38 0.18 -11.66 -13.61
C ALA A 38 0.04 -11.00 -14.99
N SER A 39 0.46 -9.73 -15.14
CA SER A 39 0.40 -9.04 -16.44
C SER A 39 1.17 -9.80 -17.52
N GLU A 40 2.38 -10.25 -17.20
CA GLU A 40 3.23 -11.04 -18.12
C GLU A 40 2.65 -12.43 -18.38
N TRP A 41 2.25 -13.16 -17.32
CA TRP A 41 1.76 -14.53 -17.46
C TRP A 41 0.44 -14.62 -18.25
N PHE A 42 -0.45 -13.67 -18.05
CA PHE A 42 -1.76 -13.64 -18.72
C PHE A 42 -1.78 -12.75 -19.95
N LEU A 43 -0.65 -12.14 -20.33
CA LEU A 43 -0.55 -11.18 -21.43
C LEU A 43 -1.66 -10.11 -21.34
N MET A 44 -1.89 -9.57 -20.13
CA MET A 44 -2.98 -8.60 -19.88
C MET A 44 -2.88 -7.34 -20.73
N TRP A 45 -1.66 -6.91 -21.04
CA TRP A 45 -1.37 -5.82 -21.96
C TRP A 45 -1.94 -5.99 -23.39
N GLN A 46 -2.17 -7.23 -23.84
CA GLN A 46 -2.70 -7.52 -25.19
C GLN A 46 -4.24 -7.47 -25.25
N SER A 47 -4.92 -7.70 -24.12
CA SER A 47 -6.38 -7.80 -24.06
C SER A 47 -7.01 -6.55 -23.47
N GLN A 48 -7.74 -5.78 -24.27
CA GLN A 48 -8.38 -4.56 -23.81
C GLN A 48 -9.50 -4.80 -22.76
N GLN A 49 -10.16 -5.96 -22.82
CA GLN A 49 -11.22 -6.34 -21.86
C GLN A 49 -10.66 -6.92 -20.56
N TRP A 50 -9.52 -7.60 -20.62
CA TRP A 50 -8.95 -8.32 -19.46
C TRP A 50 -7.66 -7.67 -18.93
N ASN A 51 -7.50 -6.36 -19.17
CA ASN A 51 -6.36 -5.60 -18.67
C ASN A 51 -6.63 -5.04 -17.26
N ALA A 52 -6.11 -5.71 -16.24
CA ALA A 52 -6.21 -5.27 -14.86
C ALA A 52 -5.05 -4.33 -14.42
N VAL A 53 -4.08 -4.04 -15.29
CA VAL A 53 -2.86 -3.28 -14.93
C VAL A 53 -3.22 -1.88 -14.44
N GLN A 54 -4.15 -1.21 -15.11
CA GLN A 54 -4.55 0.14 -14.70
C GLN A 54 -5.35 0.15 -13.39
N ALA A 55 -6.12 -0.91 -13.11
CA ALA A 55 -6.79 -1.07 -11.82
C ALA A 55 -5.77 -1.31 -10.70
N ALA A 56 -4.82 -2.23 -10.91
CA ALA A 56 -3.73 -2.51 -9.97
C ALA A 56 -2.89 -1.26 -9.67
N PHE A 57 -2.59 -0.44 -10.68
CA PHE A 57 -1.88 0.84 -10.49
C PHE A 57 -2.62 1.78 -9.54
N ARG A 58 -3.95 1.90 -9.66
CA ARG A 58 -4.75 2.74 -8.75
C ARG A 58 -4.65 2.25 -7.31
N PHE A 59 -4.66 0.93 -7.08
CA PHE A 59 -4.45 0.38 -5.74
C PHE A 59 -3.06 0.70 -5.19
N VAL A 60 -2.00 0.52 -5.98
CA VAL A 60 -0.63 0.85 -5.58
C VAL A 60 -0.52 2.32 -5.18
N ILE A 61 -1.05 3.24 -5.99
CA ILE A 61 -1.01 4.68 -5.69
C ILE A 61 -1.80 5.01 -4.42
N CYS A 62 -3.02 4.49 -4.26
CA CYS A 62 -3.81 4.72 -3.05
C CYS A 62 -3.07 4.23 -1.79
N LEU A 63 -2.49 3.03 -1.83
CA LEU A 63 -1.74 2.46 -0.71
C LEU A 63 -0.46 3.26 -0.43
N ALA A 64 0.26 3.69 -1.47
CA ALA A 64 1.48 4.49 -1.33
C ALA A 64 1.20 5.87 -0.73
N VAL A 65 0.14 6.56 -1.17
CA VAL A 65 -0.26 7.86 -0.61
C VAL A 65 -0.62 7.73 0.86
N VAL A 66 -1.39 6.71 1.24
CA VAL A 66 -1.74 6.44 2.65
C VAL A 66 -0.49 6.13 3.47
N LEU A 67 0.45 5.36 2.91
CA LEU A 67 1.71 5.03 3.58
C LEU A 67 2.57 6.27 3.81
N ILE A 68 2.71 7.14 2.82
CA ILE A 68 3.45 8.40 2.95
C ILE A 68 2.80 9.28 4.01
N PHE A 69 1.49 9.48 3.96
CA PHE A 69 0.79 10.30 4.94
C PHE A 69 0.96 9.76 6.36
N LEU A 70 0.88 8.44 6.52
CA LEU A 70 1.07 7.78 7.81
C LEU A 70 2.50 7.96 8.35
N THR A 71 3.52 7.86 7.51
CA THR A 71 4.92 8.01 7.95
C THR A 71 5.31 9.46 8.19
N GLN A 72 4.68 10.43 7.53
CA GLN A 72 4.84 11.85 7.84
C GLN A 72 4.28 12.21 9.22
N ILE A 73 3.09 11.70 9.57
CA ILE A 73 2.50 11.91 10.91
C ILE A 73 3.45 11.44 12.01
N GLU A 74 4.11 10.30 11.82
CA GLU A 74 5.07 9.78 12.79
C GLU A 74 6.36 10.62 12.88
N ALA A 75 6.73 11.36 11.84
CA ALA A 75 7.91 12.23 11.82
C ALA A 75 7.67 13.61 12.44
N ASP A 76 6.46 14.15 12.30
CA ASP A 76 6.08 15.49 12.77
C ASP A 76 5.64 15.53 14.25
N GLU A 77 5.24 14.41 14.85
CA GLU A 77 4.86 14.27 16.28
C GLU A 77 6.00 13.86 17.22
#